data_AF-A0A453QGB5-F1
#
_entry.id   AF-A0A453QGB5-F1
#
_cell.length_a   1.000
_cell.length_b   1.000
_cell.length_c   1.000
_cell.angle_alpha   90.00
_cell.angle_beta   90.00
_cell.angle_gamma   90.00
#
_symmetry.space_group_name_H-M   'P 1'
#
loop_
_entity.id
_entity.type
_entity.pdbx_description
1 polymer ?
#
loop_
_entity_poly.entity_id
_entity_poly.type
_entity_poly.pdbx_seq_one_letter_code
_entity_poly.pdbx_strand_id
1 'polypeptide(L)'
;SPAYGGLLLDAGGTLLQLAQPVAETYATLGRPYGVMKSEKYIMEGFKRAFSAPWPKTLRYQGDGRPFWKIVVAEATDCTNNNYFEEVYQYYAHGDAWRLPGGAYRTLRDLKDSGVKLAVVSNFDTRLRKLLKDLNVSHLV
;
A
#
# COMPACT_ATOMS: atom_id res chain seq x y z
N SER A 1 -23.06 21.66 -15.73
CA SER A 1 -22.49 21.40 -14.39
C SER A 1 -22.66 19.94 -14.04
N PRO A 2 -21.71 19.30 -13.34
CA PRO A 2 -21.83 17.90 -12.96
C PRO A 2 -22.96 17.72 -11.94
N ALA A 3 -23.61 16.55 -11.94
CA ALA A 3 -24.66 16.21 -10.98
C ALA A 3 -24.13 16.15 -9.54
N TYR A 4 -22.83 15.88 -9.37
CA TYR A 4 -22.13 15.86 -8.08
C TYR A 4 -20.93 16.81 -8.13
N GLY A 5 -20.76 17.61 -7.09
CA GLY A 5 -19.67 18.61 -7.01
C GLY A 5 -18.31 18.02 -6.63
N GLY A 6 -18.26 16.83 -6.05
CA GLY A 6 -17.00 16.19 -5.66
C GLY A 6 -17.11 14.68 -5.40
N LEU A 7 -15.95 14.02 -5.42
CA LEU A 7 -15.76 12.59 -5.16
C LEU A 7 -14.57 12.38 -4.24
N LEU A 8 -14.79 11.66 -3.14
CA LEU A 8 -13.74 11.23 -2.21
C LEU A 8 -13.38 9.78 -2.50
N LEU A 9 -12.09 9.49 -2.62
CA LEU A 9 -11.56 8.19 -3.01
C LEU A 9 -10.71 7.60 -1.89
N ASP A 10 -10.95 6.34 -1.55
CA ASP A 10 -9.95 5.60 -0.78
C ASP A 10 -8.71 5.31 -1.64
N ALA A 11 -7.57 5.10 -0.99
CA ALA A 11 -6.32 4.75 -1.66
C ALA A 11 -6.17 3.24 -1.82
N GLY A 12 -5.99 2.50 -0.73
CA GLY A 12 -5.66 1.08 -0.76
C GLY A 12 -6.80 0.21 -1.29
N GLY A 13 -6.55 -0.61 -2.30
CA GLY A 13 -7.59 -1.48 -2.87
C GLY A 13 -8.63 -0.77 -3.73
N THR A 14 -8.63 0.57 -3.76
CA THR A 14 -9.39 1.39 -4.69
C THR A 14 -8.46 1.98 -5.75
N LEU A 15 -7.65 2.99 -5.41
CA LEU A 15 -6.74 3.64 -6.36
C LEU A 15 -5.38 2.93 -6.49
N LEU A 16 -4.88 2.36 -5.39
CA LEU A 16 -3.61 1.67 -5.32
C LEU A 16 -3.83 0.17 -5.31
N GLN A 17 -3.40 -0.49 -6.38
CA GLN A 17 -3.37 -1.94 -6.50
C GLN A 17 -1.92 -2.41 -6.43
N LEU A 18 -1.68 -3.57 -5.83
CA LEU A 18 -0.36 -4.17 -5.80
C LEU A 18 0.08 -4.54 -7.23
N ALA A 19 1.33 -4.21 -7.58
CA ALA A 19 1.93 -4.63 -8.85
C ALA A 19 2.31 -6.11 -8.83
N GLN A 20 2.74 -6.60 -7.66
CA GLN A 20 3.11 -7.99 -7.41
C GLN A 20 2.43 -8.52 -6.14
N PRO A 21 2.16 -9.83 -6.04
CA PRO A 21 1.65 -10.43 -4.81
C PRO A 21 2.55 -10.13 -3.60
N VAL A 22 1.95 -9.86 -2.44
CA VAL A 22 2.69 -9.59 -1.19
C VAL A 22 3.63 -10.73 -0.83
N ALA A 23 3.14 -11.97 -0.92
CA ALA A 23 3.89 -13.13 -0.52
C ALA A 23 5.11 -13.40 -1.42
N GLU A 24 4.96 -13.21 -2.73
CA GLU A 24 6.05 -13.29 -3.70
C GLU A 24 7.12 -12.22 -3.43
N THR A 25 6.69 -10.98 -3.14
CA THR A 25 7.58 -9.87 -2.80
C THR A 25 8.39 -10.18 -1.54
N TYR A 26 7.72 -10.60 -0.45
CA TYR A 26 8.37 -10.95 0.81
C TYR A 26 9.33 -12.13 0.63
N ALA A 27 8.92 -13.18 -0.10
CA ALA A 27 9.79 -14.32 -0.37
C ALA A 27 11.05 -13.89 -1.15
N THR A 28 10.88 -13.07 -2.18
CA THR A 28 11.97 -12.63 -3.06
C THR A 28 12.98 -11.76 -2.32
N LEU A 29 12.51 -10.70 -1.65
CA LEU A 29 13.37 -9.79 -0.88
C LEU A 29 13.95 -10.46 0.37
N GLY A 30 13.29 -11.50 0.89
CA GLY A 30 13.71 -12.21 2.09
C GLY A 30 14.79 -13.26 1.89
N ARG A 31 15.00 -13.76 0.65
CA ARG A 31 15.99 -14.82 0.36
C ARG A 31 17.41 -14.49 0.87
N PRO A 32 17.97 -13.28 0.63
CA PRO A 32 19.30 -12.92 1.14
C PRO A 32 19.40 -12.93 2.67
N TYR A 33 18.26 -12.84 3.36
CA TYR A 33 18.14 -12.84 4.82
C TYR A 33 17.73 -14.19 5.41
N GLY A 34 17.69 -15.25 4.59
CA GLY A 34 17.35 -16.60 5.01
C GLY A 34 15.86 -16.92 5.07
N VAL A 35 14.99 -16.08 4.50
CA VAL A 35 13.55 -16.40 4.38
C VAL A 35 13.36 -17.48 3.30
N MET A 36 13.06 -18.70 3.76
CA MET A 36 12.84 -19.88 2.90
C MET A 36 11.38 -20.38 2.94
N LYS A 37 10.46 -19.58 3.48
CA LYS A 37 9.04 -19.92 3.61
C LYS A 37 8.36 -19.88 2.25
N SER A 38 7.36 -20.74 2.05
CA SER A 38 6.54 -20.71 0.83
C SER A 38 5.65 -19.47 0.80
N GLU A 39 5.27 -19.01 -0.39
CA GLU A 39 4.35 -17.87 -0.54
C GLU A 39 3.01 -18.11 0.18
N LYS A 40 2.52 -19.36 0.18
CA LYS A 40 1.32 -19.74 0.93
C LYS A 40 1.49 -19.48 2.43
N TYR A 41 2.60 -19.95 3.02
CA TYR A 41 2.91 -19.72 4.43
C TYR A 41 2.97 -18.22 4.74
N ILE A 42 3.65 -17.46 3.87
CA ILE A 42 3.81 -16.02 4.02
C ILE A 42 2.47 -15.30 3.97
N MET A 43 1.63 -15.63 2.99
CA MET A 43 0.31 -15.02 2.85
C MET A 43 -0.61 -15.35 4.05
N GLU A 44 -0.54 -16.57 4.58
CA GLU A 44 -1.28 -16.95 5.78
C GLU A 44 -0.82 -16.16 7.01
N GLY A 45 0.50 -16.00 7.21
CA GLY A 45 1.06 -15.18 8.28
C GLY A 45 0.72 -13.70 8.14
N PHE A 46 0.82 -13.16 6.93
CA PHE A 46 0.39 -11.79 6.63
C PHE A 46 -1.08 -11.57 7.01
N LYS A 47 -1.99 -12.46 6.58
CA LYS A 47 -3.42 -12.35 6.90
C LYS A 47 -3.67 -12.40 8.41
N ARG A 48 -3.02 -13.33 9.12
CA ARG A 48 -3.13 -13.43 10.59
C ARG A 48 -2.68 -12.14 11.27
N ALA A 49 -1.50 -11.63 10.92
CA ALA A 49 -0.93 -10.44 11.55
C ALA A 49 -1.72 -9.17 11.20
N PHE A 50 -2.15 -9.02 9.95
CA PHE A 50 -2.89 -7.85 9.49
C PHE A 50 -4.31 -7.75 10.10
N SER A 51 -4.94 -8.90 10.33
CA SER A 51 -6.26 -8.99 10.98
C SER A 51 -6.19 -8.99 12.51
N ALA A 52 -4.99 -9.10 13.10
CA ALA A 52 -4.84 -9.12 14.55
C ALA A 52 -5.32 -7.79 15.19
N PRO A 53 -5.83 -7.83 16.43
CA PRO A 53 -6.10 -6.63 17.20
C PRO A 53 -4.84 -5.78 17.32
N TRP A 54 -4.97 -4.47 17.08
CA TRP A 54 -3.92 -3.49 17.33
C TRP A 54 -4.26 -2.76 18.64
N PRO A 55 -3.27 -2.26 19.41
CA PRO A 55 -3.53 -1.47 20.61
C PRO A 55 -4.47 -0.28 20.34
N LYS A 56 -4.99 0.39 21.38
CA LYS A 56 -5.93 1.53 21.28
C LYS A 56 -5.39 2.77 20.51
N THR A 57 -4.26 2.66 19.84
CA THR A 57 -3.65 3.66 18.97
C THR A 57 -3.97 3.38 17.50
N LEU A 58 -3.76 4.36 16.61
CA LEU A 58 -3.89 4.14 15.17
C LEU A 58 -2.82 3.15 14.66
N ARG A 59 -3.19 2.27 13.71
CA ARG A 59 -2.25 1.36 13.03
C ARG A 59 -1.19 2.13 12.24
N TYR A 60 -1.63 3.17 11.55
CA TYR A 60 -0.83 3.96 10.61
C TYR A 60 -0.52 5.33 11.19
N GLN A 61 0.13 5.36 12.37
CA GLN A 61 0.62 6.61 12.95
C GLN A 61 1.97 6.98 12.31
N GLY A 62 2.06 8.20 11.78
CA GLY A 62 3.26 8.65 11.06
C GLY A 62 3.56 7.74 9.88
N ASP A 63 4.73 7.12 9.88
CA ASP A 63 5.18 6.22 8.82
C ASP A 63 4.65 4.78 8.94
N GLY A 64 3.90 4.46 10.00
CA GLY A 64 3.29 3.15 10.20
C GLY A 64 4.31 2.00 10.37
N ARG A 65 5.61 2.29 10.49
CA ARG A 65 6.65 1.27 10.60
C ARG A 65 6.43 0.29 11.75
N PRO A 66 5.99 0.70 12.96
CA PRO A 66 5.76 -0.25 14.06
C PRO A 66 4.77 -1.35 13.68
N PHE A 67 3.67 -0.99 13.01
CA PHE A 67 2.68 -1.95 12.52
C PHE A 67 3.26 -2.87 11.44
N TRP A 68 3.86 -2.27 10.40
CA TRP A 68 4.40 -3.04 9.28
C TRP A 68 5.52 -3.98 9.69
N LYS A 69 6.35 -3.61 10.66
CA LYS A 69 7.43 -4.46 11.17
C LYS A 69 6.92 -5.75 11.79
N ILE A 70 5.82 -5.66 12.56
CA ILE A 70 5.16 -6.83 13.13
C ILE A 70 4.57 -7.69 12.01
N VAL A 71 3.87 -7.09 11.05
CA VAL A 71 3.28 -7.82 9.93
C VAL A 71 4.33 -8.58 9.11
N VAL A 72 5.46 -7.95 8.77
CA VAL A 72 6.56 -8.59 8.03
C VAL A 72 7.17 -9.74 8.84
N ALA A 73 7.43 -9.52 10.13
CA ALA A 73 8.02 -10.53 10.99
C ALA A 73 7.11 -11.76 11.13
N GLU A 74 5.83 -11.55 11.45
CA GLU A 74 4.83 -12.64 11.58
C GLU A 74 4.54 -13.37 10.26
N ALA A 75 4.66 -12.67 9.13
CA ALA A 75 4.48 -13.29 7.82
C ALA A 75 5.67 -14.19 7.44
N THR A 76 6.88 -13.90 7.92
CA THR A 76 8.11 -14.52 7.38
C THR A 76 8.96 -15.28 8.39
N ASP A 77 8.63 -15.19 9.68
CA ASP A 77 9.47 -15.58 10.81
C ASP A 77 10.85 -14.89 10.82
N CYS A 78 10.97 -13.71 10.20
CA CYS A 78 12.23 -12.98 10.10
C CYS A 78 12.14 -11.61 10.78
N THR A 79 12.96 -11.40 11.80
CA THR A 79 13.04 -10.14 12.57
C THR A 79 14.23 -9.27 12.17
N ASN A 80 14.93 -9.62 11.08
CA ASN A 80 16.06 -8.85 10.58
C ASN A 80 15.60 -7.43 10.16
N ASN A 81 16.21 -6.41 10.75
CA ASN A 81 15.83 -5.02 10.49
C ASN A 81 16.11 -4.57 9.06
N ASN A 82 17.19 -5.05 8.44
CA ASN A 82 17.55 -4.69 7.07
C ASN A 82 16.55 -5.31 6.08
N TYR A 83 16.11 -6.54 6.33
CA TYR A 83 15.03 -7.17 5.56
C TYR A 83 13.73 -6.36 5.65
N PHE A 84 13.33 -5.98 6.86
CA PHE A 84 12.16 -5.13 7.05
C PHE A 84 12.31 -3.79 6.29
N GLU A 85 13.47 -3.14 6.38
CA GLU A 85 13.71 -1.87 5.69
C GLU A 85 13.58 -2.03 4.18
N GLU A 86 14.16 -3.09 3.61
CA GLU A 86 14.11 -3.38 2.18
C GLU A 86 12.66 -3.57 1.69
N VAL A 87 11.87 -4.37 2.41
CA VAL A 87 10.44 -4.54 2.14
C VAL A 87 9.66 -3.22 2.29
N TYR A 88 9.94 -2.46 3.36
CA TYR A 88 9.24 -1.21 3.62
C TYR A 88 9.52 -0.16 2.53
N GLN A 89 10.78 -0.06 2.08
CA GLN A 89 11.20 0.83 1.01
C GLN A 89 10.63 0.39 -0.33
N TYR A 90 10.61 -0.91 -0.65
CA TYR A 90 9.95 -1.40 -1.87
C TYR A 90 8.52 -0.85 -2.00
N TYR A 91 7.70 -0.95 -0.94
CA TYR A 91 6.34 -0.39 -0.94
C TYR A 91 6.25 1.14 -0.84
N ALA A 92 7.37 1.83 -0.62
CA ALA A 92 7.47 3.30 -0.68
C ALA A 92 7.74 3.85 -2.09
N HIS A 93 7.96 2.96 -3.07
CA HIS A 93 8.17 3.30 -4.48
C HIS A 93 6.95 2.97 -5.34
N GLY A 94 6.67 3.83 -6.32
CA GLY A 94 5.55 3.66 -7.26
C GLY A 94 5.54 2.31 -7.99
N ASP A 95 6.70 1.70 -8.24
CA ASP A 95 6.82 0.43 -8.96
C ASP A 95 6.18 -0.77 -8.23
N ALA A 96 6.01 -0.68 -6.90
CA ALA A 96 5.28 -1.68 -6.14
C ALA A 96 3.75 -1.60 -6.33
N TRP A 97 3.28 -0.56 -7.04
CA TRP A 97 1.88 -0.21 -7.17
C TRP A 97 1.49 0.00 -8.63
N ARG A 98 0.19 -0.10 -8.89
CA ARG A 98 -0.42 0.27 -10.16
C ARG A 98 -1.80 0.83 -9.93
N LEU A 99 -2.28 1.63 -10.87
CA LEU A 99 -3.67 2.06 -10.92
C LEU A 99 -4.55 0.92 -11.47
N PRO A 100 -5.81 0.82 -11.05
CA PRO A 100 -6.79 -0.01 -11.74
C PRO A 100 -6.93 0.38 -13.22
N GLY A 101 -7.29 -0.59 -14.06
CA GLY A 101 -7.58 -0.33 -15.46
C GLY A 101 -8.61 0.78 -15.63
N GLY A 102 -8.28 1.79 -16.43
CA GLY A 102 -9.16 2.93 -16.70
C GLY A 102 -9.20 4.02 -15.62
N ALA A 103 -8.65 3.79 -14.42
CA ALA A 103 -8.73 4.74 -13.31
C ALA A 103 -8.18 6.14 -13.67
N TYR A 104 -7.01 6.20 -14.31
CA TYR A 104 -6.41 7.47 -14.73
C TYR A 104 -7.35 8.27 -15.63
N ARG A 105 -7.91 7.61 -16.67
CA ARG A 105 -8.85 8.24 -17.61
C ARG A 105 -10.09 8.74 -16.87
N THR A 106 -10.69 7.91 -16.03
CA THR A 106 -11.89 8.28 -15.26
C THR A 106 -11.64 9.49 -14.36
N LEU A 107 -10.51 9.53 -13.64
CA LEU A 107 -10.16 10.68 -12.78
C LEU A 107 -9.98 11.96 -13.59
N ARG A 108 -9.29 11.88 -14.73
CA ARG A 108 -9.12 13.03 -15.63
C ARG A 108 -10.47 13.51 -16.17
N ASP A 109 -11.28 12.61 -16.72
CA ASP A 109 -12.57 12.95 -17.33
C ASP A 109 -13.53 13.57 -16.27
N LEU A 110 -13.52 13.08 -15.03
CA LEU A 110 -14.26 13.69 -13.91
C LEU A 110 -13.76 15.09 -13.57
N LYS A 111 -12.44 15.28 -13.44
CA LYS A 111 -11.84 16.57 -13.15
C LYS A 111 -12.15 17.60 -14.25
N ASP A 112 -12.04 17.20 -15.52
CA ASP A 112 -12.33 18.04 -16.68
C ASP A 112 -13.82 18.44 -16.74
N SER A 113 -14.71 17.58 -16.23
CA SER A 113 -16.13 17.89 -16.08
C SER A 113 -16.47 18.83 -14.91
N GLY A 114 -15.47 19.23 -14.11
CA GLY A 114 -15.59 20.15 -12.98
C GLY A 114 -15.82 19.50 -11.63
N VAL A 115 -15.75 18.16 -11.52
CA VAL A 115 -15.86 17.44 -10.24
C VAL A 115 -14.58 17.64 -9.42
N LYS A 116 -14.71 18.01 -8.14
CA LYS A 116 -13.57 18.08 -7.21
C LYS A 116 -13.20 16.68 -6.72
N LEU A 117 -11.95 16.29 -6.90
CA LEU A 117 -11.46 14.98 -6.47
C LEU A 117 -10.57 15.16 -5.24
N ALA A 118 -10.65 14.21 -4.31
CA ALA A 118 -9.72 14.12 -3.19
C ALA A 118 -9.52 12.67 -2.77
N VAL A 119 -8.31 12.31 -2.37
CA VAL A 119 -8.03 11.02 -1.72
C VAL A 119 -8.20 11.16 -0.21
N VAL A 120 -9.01 10.29 0.38
CA VAL A 120 -9.25 10.18 1.83
C VAL A 120 -8.95 8.74 2.23
N SER A 121 -7.84 8.53 2.92
CA SER A 121 -7.39 7.18 3.26
C SER A 121 -6.73 7.13 4.63
N ASN A 122 -6.76 5.95 5.24
CA ASN A 122 -6.01 5.63 6.46
C ASN A 122 -4.54 5.27 6.18
N PHE A 123 -4.09 5.31 4.93
CA PHE A 123 -2.70 5.02 4.54
C PHE A 123 -1.70 5.88 5.33
N ASP A 124 -0.51 5.32 5.61
CA ASP A 124 0.58 6.05 6.27
C ASP A 124 1.20 7.16 5.38
N THR A 125 2.20 7.87 5.92
CA THR A 125 2.82 9.05 5.30
C THR A 125 3.39 8.83 3.90
N ARG A 126 3.57 7.58 3.44
CA ARG A 126 4.06 7.27 2.09
C ARG A 126 3.08 7.65 0.98
N LEU A 127 1.77 7.71 1.26
CA LEU A 127 0.73 7.87 0.23
C LEU A 127 0.97 9.05 -0.71
N ARG A 128 1.34 10.23 -0.18
CA ARG A 128 1.55 11.43 -1.02
C ARG A 128 2.66 11.24 -2.04
N LYS A 129 3.73 10.53 -1.67
CA LYS A 129 4.82 10.20 -2.59
C LYS A 129 4.33 9.21 -3.65
N LEU A 130 3.60 8.17 -3.25
CA LEU A 130 3.06 7.18 -4.18
C LEU A 130 2.13 7.78 -5.24
N LEU A 131 1.26 8.74 -4.86
CA LEU A 131 0.41 9.45 -5.82
C LEU A 131 1.22 10.27 -6.83
N LYS A 132 2.39 10.80 -6.44
CA LYS A 132 3.31 11.50 -7.36
C LYS A 132 4.02 10.53 -8.28
N ASP A 133 4.56 9.43 -7.73
CA ASP A 133 5.26 8.39 -8.51
C ASP A 133 4.33 7.80 -9.59
N LEU A 134 3.04 7.61 -9.27
CA LEU A 134 2.02 7.13 -10.22
C LEU A 134 1.43 8.23 -11.11
N ASN A 135 1.96 9.46 -11.03
CA ASN A 135 1.50 10.63 -11.78
C ASN A 135 -0.01 10.89 -11.68
N VAL A 136 -0.60 10.72 -10.49
CA VAL A 136 -2.03 11.01 -10.24
C VAL A 136 -2.25 12.10 -9.19
N SER A 137 -1.22 12.54 -8.48
CA SER A 137 -1.33 13.59 -7.45
C SER A 137 -1.83 14.93 -7.97
N HIS A 138 -1.77 15.16 -9.29
CA HIS A 138 -2.31 16.38 -9.91
C HIS A 138 -3.79 16.23 -10.29
N LEU A 139 -4.36 15.02 -10.24
CA LEU A 139 -5.76 14.72 -10.54
C LEU A 139 -6.63 14.76 -9.27
N VAL A 140 -6.07 14.43 -8.11
CA VAL A 140 -6.75 14.25 -6.82
C VAL A 140 -6.17 15.12 -5.72
#